data_AF-A0A353JXK0-F1
#
_entry.id   AF-A0A353JXK0-F1
#
_cell.length_a   1.000
_cell.length_b   1.000
_cell.length_c   1.000
_cell.angle_alpha   90.00
_cell.angle_beta   90.00
_cell.angle_gamma   90.00
#
_symmetry.space_group_name_H-M   'P 1'
#
loop_
_entity.id
_entity.type
_entity.pdbx_description
1 polymer ?
#
loop_
_entity_poly.entity_id
_entity_poly.type
_entity_poly.pdbx_seq_one_letter_code
_entity_poly.pdbx_strand_id
1 'polypeptide(L)'
;QVVNAGSNYEISIGDVADKIIKDINCNVKIECDEERIRPKNSEVNRLWADNSKIKELTGWQPKYTIDEGLKLTIEWIKNNMQYYKTDIYNV
;
A
#
# COMPACT_ATOMS: atom_id res chain seq x y z
N GLN A 1 -20.62 6.57 16.77
CA GLN A 1 -19.99 5.25 17.05
C GLN A 1 -18.61 5.22 16.39
N VAL A 2 -17.67 4.43 16.92
CA VAL A 2 -16.37 4.16 16.25
C VAL A 2 -16.52 2.94 15.34
N VAL A 3 -15.99 3.03 14.11
CA VAL A 3 -15.99 1.97 13.08
C VAL A 3 -14.65 1.97 12.33
N ASN A 4 -14.28 0.83 11.74
CA ASN A 4 -13.11 0.72 10.86
C ASN A 4 -13.54 0.89 9.40
N ALA A 5 -12.84 1.74 8.65
CA ALA A 5 -12.96 1.84 7.19
C ALA A 5 -11.70 1.21 6.56
N GLY A 6 -11.84 0.01 6.03
CA GLY A 6 -10.76 -0.73 5.38
C GLY A 6 -11.30 -1.82 4.47
N SER A 7 -10.42 -2.48 3.71
CA SER A 7 -10.82 -3.46 2.69
C SER A 7 -11.25 -4.81 3.26
N ASN A 8 -10.89 -5.14 4.51
CA ASN A 8 -10.88 -6.51 5.03
C ASN A 8 -10.11 -7.48 4.13
N TYR A 9 -9.07 -6.97 3.49
CA TYR A 9 -8.12 -7.70 2.66
C TYR A 9 -6.71 -7.32 3.12
N GLU A 10 -5.80 -8.28 3.12
CA GLU A 10 -4.40 -8.07 3.49
C GLU A 10 -3.47 -8.59 2.40
N ILE A 11 -2.27 -8.04 2.35
CA ILE A 11 -1.23 -8.39 1.40
C ILE A 11 0.12 -8.05 2.04
N SER A 12 1.16 -8.84 1.76
CA SER A 12 2.50 -8.56 2.26
C SER A 12 3.13 -7.37 1.53
N ILE A 13 4.10 -6.70 2.14
CA ILE A 13 4.86 -5.63 1.49
C ILE A 13 5.59 -6.16 0.25
N GLY A 14 6.12 -7.39 0.30
CA GLY A 14 6.77 -8.05 -0.83
C GLY A 14 5.83 -8.26 -2.01
N ASP A 15 4.63 -8.80 -1.77
CA ASP A 15 3.65 -9.02 -2.83
C ASP A 15 3.16 -7.70 -3.46
N VAL A 16 3.05 -6.62 -2.66
CA VAL A 16 2.76 -5.28 -3.20
C VAL A 16 3.89 -4.81 -4.11
N ALA A 17 5.15 -4.96 -3.69
CA ALA A 17 6.32 -4.60 -4.51
C ALA A 17 6.35 -5.40 -5.82
N ASP A 18 6.14 -6.71 -5.77
CA ASP A 18 6.11 -7.58 -6.95
C ASP A 18 4.99 -7.20 -7.92
N LYS A 19 3.80 -6.87 -7.41
CA LYS A 19 2.68 -6.37 -8.24
C LYS A 19 3.05 -5.07 -8.94
N ILE A 20 3.67 -4.12 -8.23
CA ILE A 20 4.11 -2.84 -8.81
C ILE A 20 5.16 -3.08 -9.89
N ILE A 21 6.20 -3.88 -9.61
CA ILE A 21 7.28 -4.21 -10.57
C ILE A 21 6.70 -4.81 -11.86
N LYS A 22 5.73 -5.72 -11.72
CA LYS A 22 5.01 -6.32 -12.85
C LYS A 22 4.23 -5.27 -13.64
N ASP A 23 3.46 -4.41 -12.97
CA ASP A 23 2.58 -3.43 -13.61
C ASP A 23 3.36 -2.30 -14.31
N ILE A 24 4.55 -1.93 -13.81
CA ILE A 24 5.42 -0.95 -14.46
C ILE A 24 6.38 -1.57 -15.49
N ASN A 25 6.40 -2.91 -15.60
CA ASN A 25 7.19 -3.68 -16.56
C ASN A 25 8.68 -3.31 -16.58
N CYS A 26 9.30 -3.27 -15.40
CA CYS A 26 10.74 -3.03 -15.27
C CYS A 26 11.43 -4.19 -14.56
N ASN A 27 12.71 -4.40 -14.84
CA ASN A 27 13.52 -5.37 -14.12
C ASN A 27 14.13 -4.69 -12.87
N VAL A 28 13.62 -5.05 -11.69
CA VAL A 28 14.06 -4.48 -10.40
C VAL A 28 14.50 -5.61 -9.48
N LYS A 29 15.61 -5.39 -8.79
CA LYS A 29 16.08 -6.26 -7.71
C LYS A 29 15.69 -5.63 -6.38
N ILE A 30 14.92 -6.34 -5.56
CA ILE A 30 14.59 -5.91 -4.20
C ILE A 30 15.77 -6.27 -3.29
N GLU A 31 16.29 -5.29 -2.56
CA GLU A 31 17.37 -5.45 -1.58
C GLU A 31 16.95 -4.88 -0.23
N CYS A 32 17.36 -5.53 0.85
CA CYS A 32 17.16 -5.04 2.22
C CYS A 32 18.31 -4.09 2.58
N ASP A 33 17.96 -2.90 3.07
CA ASP A 33 18.92 -1.96 3.62
C ASP A 33 18.89 -2.07 5.16
N GLU A 34 19.93 -2.68 5.71
CA GLU A 34 20.05 -2.94 7.16
C GLU A 34 20.01 -1.67 8.00
N GLU A 35 20.51 -0.53 7.48
CA GLU A 35 20.48 0.75 8.19
C GLU A 35 19.06 1.30 8.32
N ARG A 36 18.12 0.82 7.50
CA ARG A 36 16.73 1.29 7.43
C ARG A 36 15.74 0.37 8.14
N ILE A 37 16.23 -0.69 8.80
CA ILE A 37 15.39 -1.56 9.62
C ILE A 37 14.84 -0.76 10.79
N ARG A 38 13.51 -0.63 10.83
CA ARG A 38 12.81 0.08 11.90
C ARG A 38 12.94 -0.67 13.23
N PRO A 39 13.09 0.01 14.37
CA PRO A 39 13.14 -0.63 15.67
C PRO A 39 11.93 -1.54 15.93
N LYS A 40 12.16 -2.69 16.57
CA LYS A 40 11.12 -3.72 16.78
C LYS A 40 9.83 -3.21 17.42
N ASN A 41 9.91 -2.24 18.32
CA ASN A 41 8.73 -1.69 19.01
C ASN A 41 8.03 -0.55 18.26
N SER A 42 8.54 -0.14 17.10
CA SER A 42 7.95 0.92 16.27
C SER A 42 7.05 0.41 15.16
N GLU A 43 7.05 -0.90 14.89
CA GLU A 43 6.33 -1.52 13.79
C GLU A 43 5.30 -2.54 14.29
N VAL A 44 4.22 -2.68 13.54
CA VAL A 44 3.26 -3.77 13.70
C VAL A 44 3.48 -4.79 12.59
N ASN A 45 3.64 -6.08 12.93
CA ASN A 45 3.88 -7.13 11.94
C ASN A 45 2.71 -7.32 10.97
N ARG A 46 1.49 -7.02 11.42
CA ARG A 46 0.25 -7.22 10.67
C ARG A 46 -0.80 -6.21 11.12
N LEU A 47 -1.36 -5.48 10.17
CA LEU A 47 -2.47 -4.56 10.39
C LEU A 47 -3.61 -4.91 9.43
N TRP A 48 -4.70 -5.46 9.97
CA TRP A 48 -5.83 -5.94 9.19
C TRP A 48 -7.14 -5.33 9.72
N ALA A 49 -7.85 -4.63 8.83
CA ALA A 49 -9.05 -3.89 9.19
C ALA A 49 -10.31 -4.74 9.03
N ASP A 50 -10.89 -5.18 10.15
CA ASP A 50 -12.24 -5.75 10.17
C ASP A 50 -13.28 -4.65 9.93
N ASN A 51 -13.95 -4.70 8.78
CA ASN A 51 -14.96 -3.74 8.35
C ASN A 51 -16.41 -4.23 8.54
N SER A 52 -16.64 -5.31 9.31
CA SER A 52 -17.97 -5.89 9.51
C SER A 52 -18.94 -4.89 10.14
N LYS A 53 -18.47 -4.09 11.11
CA LYS A 53 -19.30 -3.09 11.79
C LYS A 53 -19.80 -1.96 10.88
N ILE A 54 -18.95 -1.42 10.00
CA ILE A 54 -19.37 -0.36 9.08
C ILE A 54 -20.30 -0.90 8.00
N LYS A 55 -20.06 -2.14 7.53
CA LYS A 55 -20.93 -2.85 6.58
C LYS A 55 -22.33 -3.04 7.14
N GLU A 56 -22.45 -3.55 8.37
CA GLU A 56 -23.74 -3.77 9.02
C GLU A 56 -24.51 -2.47 9.23
N LEU A 57 -23.83 -1.42 9.71
CA LEU A 57 -24.49 -0.15 10.05
C LEU A 57 -24.90 0.69 8.84
N THR A 58 -24.26 0.52 7.67
CA THR A 58 -24.38 1.48 6.56
C THR A 58 -24.50 0.85 5.18
N GLY A 59 -24.28 -0.46 5.04
CA GLY A 59 -24.11 -1.11 3.74
C GLY A 59 -22.81 -0.71 3.01
N TRP A 60 -21.93 0.08 3.63
CA TRP A 60 -20.67 0.49 3.03
C TRP A 60 -19.78 -0.70 2.73
N GLN A 61 -19.12 -0.69 1.57
CA GLN A 61 -18.13 -1.67 1.18
C GLN A 61 -17.00 -1.02 0.37
N PRO A 62 -15.76 -1.52 0.45
CA PRO A 62 -14.67 -1.06 -0.41
C PRO A 62 -15.06 -1.25 -1.88
N LYS A 63 -14.82 -0.21 -2.70
CA LYS A 63 -15.16 -0.24 -4.13
C LYS A 63 -14.02 -0.68 -5.04
N TYR A 64 -12.79 -0.61 -4.55
CA TYR A 64 -11.58 -0.94 -5.30
C TYR A 64 -10.86 -2.10 -4.63
N THR A 65 -10.38 -3.01 -5.47
CA THR A 65 -9.37 -4.01 -5.11
C THR A 65 -7.98 -3.37 -4.98
N ILE A 66 -7.02 -4.10 -4.41
CA ILE A 66 -5.63 -3.65 -4.35
C ILE A 66 -5.05 -3.45 -5.76
N ASP A 67 -5.37 -4.34 -6.70
CA ASP A 67 -4.84 -4.29 -8.07
C ASP A 67 -5.38 -3.08 -8.85
N GLU A 68 -6.67 -2.76 -8.71
CA GLU A 68 -7.24 -1.55 -9.32
C GLU A 68 -6.66 -0.28 -8.70
N GLY A 69 -6.53 -0.25 -7.37
CA GLY A 69 -5.94 0.87 -6.64
C GLY A 69 -4.48 1.12 -7.03
N LEU A 70 -3.68 0.05 -7.14
CA LEU A 70 -2.28 0.14 -7.57
C LEU A 70 -2.16 0.69 -8.99
N LYS A 71 -2.96 0.19 -9.94
CA LYS A 71 -2.96 0.68 -11.33
C LYS A 71 -3.31 2.17 -11.42
N LEU A 72 -4.37 2.60 -10.75
CA LEU A 72 -4.76 4.01 -10.72
C LEU A 72 -3.67 4.88 -10.07
N THR A 73 -3.03 4.38 -9.01
CA THR A 73 -1.94 5.08 -8.34
C THR A 73 -0.70 5.20 -9.24
N ILE A 74 -0.31 4.13 -9.92
CA ILE A 74 0.81 4.11 -10.88
C ILE A 74 0.57 5.13 -11.98
N GLU A 75 -0.61 5.12 -12.60
CA GLU A 75 -0.96 6.07 -13.65
C GLU A 75 -0.98 7.51 -13.15
N TRP A 76 -1.49 7.74 -11.93
CA TRP A 76 -1.44 9.06 -11.34
C TRP A 76 0.01 9.53 -11.12
N ILE A 77 0.88 8.70 -10.53
CA ILE A 77 2.29 9.05 -10.29
C ILE A 77 3.01 9.35 -11.61
N LYS A 78 2.84 8.52 -12.65
CA LYS A 78 3.44 8.75 -13.97
C LYS A 78 3.12 10.15 -14.53
N ASN A 79 1.89 10.62 -14.31
CA ASN A 79 1.43 11.93 -14.78
C ASN A 79 1.77 13.09 -13.81
N ASN A 80 2.34 12.78 -12.65
CA ASN A 80 2.56 13.74 -11.56
C ASN A 80 3.99 13.67 -10.98
N MET A 81 4.96 13.22 -11.79
CA MET A 81 6.36 13.07 -11.40
C MET A 81 6.99 14.37 -10.86
N GLN A 82 6.49 15.54 -11.27
CA GLN A 82 6.97 16.85 -10.79
C GLN A 82 6.85 17.04 -9.27
N TYR A 83 5.98 16.30 -8.58
CA TYR A 83 5.84 16.37 -7.13
C TYR A 83 6.84 15.48 -6.38
N TYR A 84 7.56 14.61 -7.09
CA TYR A 84 8.45 13.63 -6.49
C TYR A 84 9.91 13.96 -6.80
N LYS A 85 10.71 14.04 -5.74
CA LYS A 85 12.17 14.13 -5.87
C LYS A 85 12.73 12.71 -5.98
N THR A 86 12.73 12.15 -7.20
CA THR A 86 13.15 10.76 -7.46
C THR A 86 14.56 10.44 -6.99
N ASP A 87 15.44 11.45 -6.97
CA ASP A 87 16.86 11.29 -6.66
C ASP A 87 17.24 11.85 -5.27
N ILE A 88 16.27 12.33 -4.49
CA ILE A 88 16.52 12.95 -3.18
C ILE A 88 15.72 12.23 -2.11
N TYR A 89 16.46 11.54 -1.24
CA TYR A 89 15.90 10.97 -0.03
C TYR A 89 15.68 12.05 1.02
N ASN A 90 14.42 12.25 1.44
CA ASN A 90 14.09 13.11 2.58
C ASN A 90 13.89 12.23 3.82
N VAL A 91 14.63 12.51 4.90
CA VAL A 91 14.42 11.96 6.25
C VAL A 91 13.68 12.99 7.09
#